data_AF-G4FKX3-F1
#
_entry.id   AF-G4FKX3-F1
#
_cell.length_a   1.000
_cell.length_b   1.000
_cell.length_c   1.000
_cell.angle_alpha   90.00
_cell.angle_beta   90.00
_cell.angle_gamma   90.00
#
_symmetry.space_group_name_H-M   'P 1'
#
loop_
_entity.id
_entity.type
_entity.pdbx_description
1 polymer ?
#
loop_
_entity_poly.entity_id
_entity_poly.type
_entity_poly.pdbx_seq_one_letter_code
_entity_poly.pdbx_strand_id
1 'polypeptide(L)'
;MVCSPSSSSGFLGDLENSYRRRSIHFDAGVNIPMLPEHIWIVVRGIVKLSCLNEQGDDVLIAIAGPNEPFGDPLTQLDLYQATTLDHCDLLGLSIQDVNSTPHLGNNLMKAMIRRTHQSEALIALLGLRGVENRVKRFLELLAEDYGNPCNQGLKLDLRLTHQEIASAVSTTRVTVTKILGQLKESGWLQYDSQQKMVISLLPKRNNHQQQNNGLIQAK
;
A
#
# COMPACT_ATOMS: atom_id res chain seq x y z
N MET A 1 11.55 19.01 -10.24
CA MET A 1 12.44 18.05 -9.55
C MET A 1 11.75 16.71 -9.58
N VAL A 2 12.08 15.87 -10.57
CA VAL A 2 11.39 14.59 -10.79
C VAL A 2 12.15 13.55 -9.96
N CYS A 3 11.59 13.12 -8.84
CA CYS A 3 12.12 11.99 -8.10
C CYS A 3 11.86 10.72 -8.93
N SER A 4 12.93 10.17 -9.51
CA SER A 4 12.96 8.79 -10.00
C SER A 4 12.74 7.83 -8.81
N PRO A 5 12.09 6.67 -9.00
CA PRO A 5 11.96 5.68 -7.95
C PRO A 5 13.34 5.11 -7.66
N SER A 6 13.94 5.53 -6.54
CA SER A 6 15.21 5.00 -6.05
C SER A 6 15.00 3.56 -5.59
N SER A 7 15.46 2.63 -6.44
CA SER A 7 15.94 1.28 -6.12
C SER A 7 15.65 0.77 -4.71
N SER A 8 14.53 0.07 -4.57
CA SER A 8 14.13 -0.76 -3.42
C SER A 8 15.04 -1.99 -3.19
N SER A 9 16.11 -2.16 -3.97
CA SER A 9 17.04 -3.29 -3.92
C SER A 9 18.08 -3.21 -2.80
N GLY A 10 18.29 -2.05 -2.18
CA GLY A 10 19.31 -1.87 -1.14
C GLY A 10 18.93 -2.48 0.22
N PHE A 11 17.74 -2.17 0.73
CA PHE A 11 17.36 -2.56 2.09
C PHE A 11 17.21 -4.08 2.29
N LEU A 12 16.50 -4.75 1.37
CA LEU A 12 16.31 -6.21 1.42
C LEU A 12 17.61 -6.95 1.14
N GLY A 13 18.42 -6.47 0.20
CA GLY A 13 19.74 -7.04 -0.08
C GLY A 13 20.69 -6.95 1.11
N ASP A 14 20.68 -5.82 1.82
CA ASP A 14 21.48 -5.63 3.05
C ASP A 14 20.99 -6.53 4.19
N LEU A 15 19.67 -6.70 4.33
CA LEU A 15 19.05 -7.56 5.33
C LEU A 15 19.33 -9.05 5.09
N GLU A 16 19.13 -9.53 3.87
CA GLU A 16 19.35 -10.94 3.51
C GLU A 16 20.83 -11.32 3.63
N ASN A 17 21.74 -10.45 3.17
CA ASN A 17 23.18 -10.68 3.24
C ASN A 17 23.73 -10.60 4.67
N SER A 18 23.24 -9.67 5.48
CA SER A 18 23.76 -9.47 6.85
C SER A 18 23.27 -10.53 7.83
N TYR A 19 22.07 -11.09 7.64
CA TYR A 19 21.44 -11.93 8.67
C TYR A 19 21.44 -13.43 8.41
N ARG A 20 21.75 -13.91 7.19
CA ARG A 20 21.60 -15.35 6.79
C ARG A 20 20.24 -15.96 7.21
N ARG A 21 19.25 -15.14 7.56
CA ARG A 21 17.91 -15.57 7.94
C ARG A 21 17.12 -15.64 6.65
N ARG A 22 16.60 -16.83 6.36
CA ARG A 22 15.71 -17.02 5.23
C ARG A 22 14.40 -16.32 5.53
N SER A 23 13.86 -15.64 4.54
CA SER A 23 12.46 -15.23 4.58
C SER A 23 11.57 -16.45 4.85
N ILE A 24 10.50 -16.23 5.59
CA ILE A 24 9.48 -17.23 5.88
C ILE A 24 8.36 -17.03 4.86
N HIS A 25 8.02 -18.12 4.19
CA HIS A 25 6.95 -18.15 3.20
C HIS A 25 5.59 -18.31 3.87
N PHE A 26 4.60 -17.56 3.40
CA PHE A 26 3.20 -17.64 3.80
C PHE A 26 2.33 -17.71 2.55
N ASP A 27 1.41 -18.68 2.51
CA ASP A 27 0.37 -18.73 1.49
C ASP A 27 -0.60 -17.55 1.59
N ALA A 28 -1.36 -17.30 0.52
CA ALA A 28 -2.39 -16.26 0.51
C ALA A 28 -3.55 -16.57 1.48
N GLY A 29 -4.06 -15.55 2.17
CA GLY A 29 -5.17 -15.65 3.12
C GLY A 29 -4.78 -16.13 4.52
N VAL A 30 -3.49 -16.21 4.83
CA VAL A 30 -2.97 -16.70 6.11
C VAL A 30 -2.80 -15.53 7.09
N ASN A 31 -3.25 -15.73 8.34
CA ASN A 31 -2.95 -14.82 9.43
C ASN A 31 -1.52 -15.02 9.93
N ILE A 32 -0.76 -13.92 9.96
CA ILE A 32 0.62 -13.89 10.41
C ILE A 32 0.63 -13.69 11.93
N PRO A 33 1.39 -14.50 12.69
CA PRO A 33 1.47 -14.36 14.14
C PRO A 33 2.15 -13.04 14.54
N MET A 34 1.49 -12.28 15.43
CA MET A 34 2.09 -11.12 16.10
C MET A 34 2.94 -11.62 17.27
N LEU A 35 4.25 -11.68 17.05
CA LEU A 35 5.21 -12.12 18.07
C LEU A 35 5.64 -10.91 18.91
N PRO A 36 5.64 -11.00 20.26
CA PRO A 36 6.07 -9.91 21.12
C PRO A 36 7.49 -9.46 20.79
N GLU A 37 7.74 -8.15 20.78
CA GLU A 37 9.07 -7.56 20.50
C GLU A 37 9.66 -7.89 19.11
N HIS A 38 8.84 -8.38 18.18
CA HIS A 38 9.28 -8.70 16.82
C HIS A 38 8.57 -7.85 15.77
N ILE A 39 9.32 -7.52 14.73
CA ILE A 39 8.88 -6.82 13.54
C ILE A 39 9.01 -7.78 12.35
N TRP A 40 7.98 -7.83 11.53
CA TRP A 40 7.98 -8.41 10.21
C TRP A 40 8.27 -7.34 9.17
N ILE A 41 9.09 -7.67 8.17
CA ILE A 41 9.31 -6.87 6.98
C ILE A 41 8.85 -7.69 5.79
N VAL A 42 7.99 -7.11 4.96
CA VAL A 42 7.57 -7.74 3.70
C VAL A 42 8.73 -7.71 2.71
N VAL A 43 9.21 -8.88 2.31
CA VAL A 43 10.20 -9.03 1.23
C VAL A 43 9.46 -9.07 -0.11
N ARG A 44 8.40 -9.89 -0.17
CA ARG A 44 7.54 -10.06 -1.33
C ARG A 44 6.09 -10.25 -0.90
N GLY A 45 5.17 -9.84 -1.75
CA GLY A 45 3.74 -9.98 -1.54
C GLY A 45 3.13 -8.76 -0.88
N ILE A 46 1.89 -8.89 -0.43
CA ILE A 46 1.10 -7.83 0.18
C ILE A 46 0.40 -8.39 1.43
N VAL A 47 0.49 -7.65 2.52
CA VAL A 47 -0.13 -7.98 3.80
C VAL A 47 -1.19 -6.93 4.13
N LYS A 48 -2.41 -7.37 4.41
CA LYS A 48 -3.48 -6.56 4.98
C LYS A 48 -3.23 -6.38 6.47
N LEU A 49 -3.26 -5.14 6.94
CA LEU A 49 -3.18 -4.80 8.35
C LEU A 49 -4.52 -4.28 8.82
N SER A 50 -5.08 -4.88 9.86
CA SER A 50 -6.42 -4.55 10.31
C SER A 50 -6.58 -4.65 11.82
N CYS A 51 -7.70 -4.17 12.33
CA CYS A 51 -8.13 -4.43 13.70
C CYS A 51 -9.61 -4.83 13.71
N LEU A 52 -9.99 -5.61 14.72
CA LEU A 52 -11.41 -5.90 14.97
C LEU A 52 -12.02 -4.76 15.79
N ASN A 53 -13.15 -4.22 15.33
CA ASN A 53 -13.91 -3.26 16.12
C ASN A 53 -14.73 -3.95 17.23
N GLU A 54 -15.45 -3.19 18.05
CA GLU A 54 -16.30 -3.72 19.13
C GLU A 54 -17.42 -4.65 18.65
N GLN A 55 -17.82 -4.55 17.38
CA GLN A 55 -18.82 -5.41 16.74
C GLN A 55 -18.20 -6.67 16.13
N GLY A 56 -16.87 -6.81 16.17
CA GLY A 56 -16.12 -7.89 15.56
C GLY A 56 -15.88 -7.71 14.05
N ASP A 57 -16.16 -6.52 13.49
CA ASP A 57 -15.87 -6.25 12.09
C ASP A 57 -14.38 -5.97 11.88
N ASP A 58 -13.87 -6.53 10.79
CA ASP A 58 -12.51 -6.32 10.32
C ASP A 58 -12.35 -4.95 9.65
N VAL A 59 -11.66 -4.04 10.33
CA VAL A 59 -11.39 -2.66 9.89
C VAL A 59 -9.99 -2.57 9.32
N LEU A 60 -9.90 -2.25 8.02
CA LEU A 60 -8.61 -2.05 7.36
C LEU A 60 -7.90 -0.82 7.96
N ILE A 61 -6.68 -1.03 8.46
CA ILE A 61 -5.82 0.01 9.01
C ILE A 61 -4.78 0.46 7.99
N ALA A 62 -4.17 -0.49 7.28
CA ALA A 62 -3.12 -0.24 6.31
C ALA A 62 -2.93 -1.44 5.40
N ILE A 63 -2.14 -1.26 4.35
CA ILE A 63 -1.57 -2.35 3.54
C ILE A 63 -0.04 -2.27 3.69
N ALA A 64 0.61 -3.41 3.84
CA ALA A 64 2.05 -3.53 3.88
C ALA A 64 2.53 -4.31 2.65
N GLY A 65 3.24 -3.62 1.75
CA GLY A 65 3.96 -4.20 0.61
C GLY A 65 5.47 -4.25 0.83
N PRO A 66 6.26 -4.55 -0.22
CA PRO A 66 7.70 -4.75 -0.09
C PRO A 66 8.42 -3.59 0.62
N ASN A 67 9.30 -3.93 1.56
CA ASN A 67 10.01 -3.00 2.46
C ASN A 67 9.14 -2.29 3.51
N GLU A 68 7.89 -2.71 3.73
CA GLU A 68 7.01 -2.13 4.75
C GLU A 68 6.99 -3.00 6.01
N PRO A 69 7.25 -2.42 7.20
CA PRO A 69 7.29 -3.14 8.44
C PRO A 69 5.91 -3.19 9.12
N PHE A 70 5.64 -4.29 9.79
CA PHE A 70 4.50 -4.45 10.71
C PHE A 70 4.88 -5.39 11.85
N GLY A 71 4.11 -5.39 12.93
CA GLY A 71 4.41 -6.21 14.10
C GLY A 71 4.03 -5.53 15.39
N ASP A 72 4.16 -6.27 16.47
CA ASP A 72 3.74 -5.90 17.83
C ASP A 72 4.32 -4.55 18.29
N PRO A 73 5.63 -4.26 18.14
CA PRO A 73 6.20 -2.99 18.60
C PRO A 73 5.72 -1.74 17.84
N LEU A 74 5.02 -1.91 16.71
CA LEU A 74 4.68 -0.83 15.78
C LEU A 74 3.22 -0.37 15.90
N THR A 75 2.46 -0.92 16.83
CA THR A 75 1.04 -0.61 17.01
C THR A 75 0.67 -0.67 18.48
N GLN A 76 -0.29 0.15 18.88
CA GLN A 76 -0.94 0.06 20.20
C GLN A 76 -2.42 -0.34 20.08
N LEU A 77 -2.86 -0.71 18.87
CA LEU A 77 -4.22 -1.15 18.66
C LEU A 77 -4.41 -2.56 19.22
N ASP A 78 -5.43 -2.72 20.06
CA ASP A 78 -5.91 -4.04 20.47
C ASP A 78 -6.44 -4.81 19.27
N LEU A 79 -6.36 -6.14 19.33
CA LEU A 79 -6.87 -7.05 18.29
C LEU A 79 -6.31 -6.74 16.89
N TYR A 80 -5.07 -6.25 16.82
CA TYR A 80 -4.37 -6.00 15.57
C TYR A 80 -4.04 -7.32 14.85
N GLN A 81 -4.36 -7.38 13.56
CA GLN A 81 -4.20 -8.54 12.70
C GLN A 81 -3.39 -8.20 11.46
N ALA A 82 -2.64 -9.20 10.99
CA ALA A 82 -1.94 -9.16 9.73
C ALA A 82 -2.33 -10.41 8.93
N THR A 83 -2.88 -10.21 7.73
CA THR A 83 -3.34 -11.31 6.86
C THR A 83 -2.72 -11.14 5.48
N THR A 84 -2.15 -12.20 4.92
CA THR A 84 -1.61 -12.17 3.55
C THR A 84 -2.73 -12.02 2.52
N LEU A 85 -2.60 -11.06 1.58
CA LEU A 85 -3.53 -10.91 0.45
C LEU A 85 -3.09 -11.71 -0.79
N ASP A 86 -1.82 -12.07 -0.85
CA ASP A 86 -1.20 -12.94 -1.86
C ASP A 86 -0.11 -13.80 -1.17
N HIS A 87 0.59 -14.66 -1.91
CA HIS A 87 1.77 -15.35 -1.39
C HIS A 87 2.82 -14.33 -0.94
N CYS A 88 3.26 -14.45 0.30
CA CYS A 88 4.19 -13.50 0.93
C CYS A 88 5.46 -14.19 1.41
N ASP A 89 6.59 -13.50 1.25
CA ASP A 89 7.85 -13.84 1.88
C ASP A 89 8.17 -12.75 2.90
N LEU A 90 8.33 -13.13 4.16
CA LEU A 90 8.48 -12.19 5.28
C LEU A 90 9.79 -12.41 6.03
N LEU A 91 10.44 -11.33 6.42
CA LEU A 91 11.62 -11.38 7.30
C LEU A 91 11.23 -10.99 8.72
N GLY A 92 11.50 -11.87 9.68
CA GLY A 92 11.31 -11.62 11.10
C GLY A 92 12.57 -11.06 11.78
N LEU A 93 12.44 -9.94 12.47
CA LEU A 93 13.50 -9.28 13.23
C LEU A 93 13.02 -9.02 14.65
N SER A 94 13.84 -9.37 15.65
CA SER A 94 13.61 -8.90 17.01
C SER A 94 14.03 -7.43 17.13
N ILE A 95 13.50 -6.71 18.13
CA ILE A 95 13.93 -5.34 18.40
C ILE A 95 15.43 -5.27 18.75
N GLN A 96 15.97 -6.33 19.36
CA GLN A 96 17.40 -6.46 19.64
C GLN A 96 18.23 -6.49 18.34
N ASP A 97 17.76 -7.20 17.30
CA ASP A 97 18.43 -7.23 16.00
C ASP A 97 18.49 -5.84 15.36
N VAL A 98 17.39 -5.07 15.47
CA VAL A 98 17.29 -3.70 14.94
C VAL A 98 18.24 -2.77 15.68
N ASN A 99 18.28 -2.85 17.01
CA ASN A 99 19.13 -2.00 17.86
C ASN A 99 20.62 -2.31 17.67
N SER A 100 20.96 -3.56 17.40
CA SER A 100 22.37 -3.99 17.24
C SER A 100 22.97 -3.60 15.88
N THR A 101 22.15 -3.20 14.91
CA THR A 101 22.59 -2.88 13.55
C THR A 101 22.07 -1.51 13.10
N PRO A 102 22.88 -0.44 13.20
CA PRO A 102 22.44 0.94 12.94
C PRO A 102 21.79 1.17 11.57
N HIS A 103 22.25 0.46 10.53
CA HIS A 103 21.67 0.56 9.20
C HIS A 103 20.21 0.07 9.14
N LEU A 104 19.84 -0.92 9.97
CA LEU A 104 18.45 -1.38 10.07
C LEU A 104 17.56 -0.32 10.71
N GLY A 105 18.02 0.33 11.77
CA GLY A 105 17.29 1.43 12.40
C GLY A 105 16.97 2.56 11.41
N ASN A 106 17.95 3.00 10.62
CA ASN A 106 17.75 4.05 9.61
C ASN A 106 16.76 3.64 8.52
N ASN A 107 16.81 2.39 8.06
CA ASN A 107 15.88 1.91 7.03
C ASN A 107 14.48 1.68 7.59
N LEU A 108 14.37 1.18 8.82
CA LEU A 108 13.10 1.05 9.54
C LEU A 108 12.45 2.42 9.73
N MET A 109 13.22 3.45 10.10
CA MET A 109 12.72 4.84 10.19
C MET A 109 12.11 5.32 8.87
N LYS A 110 12.80 5.14 7.75
CA LYS A 110 12.27 5.51 6.41
C LYS A 110 10.98 4.75 6.09
N ALA A 111 10.91 3.48 6.44
CA ALA A 111 9.73 2.66 6.18
C ALA A 111 8.56 3.05 7.09
N MET A 112 8.82 3.43 8.34
CA MET A 112 7.82 3.97 9.25
C MET A 112 7.26 5.32 8.78
N ILE A 113 8.10 6.21 8.25
CA ILE A 113 7.65 7.47 7.65
C ILE A 113 6.66 7.21 6.51
N ARG A 114 6.96 6.25 5.63
CA ARG A 114 6.04 5.85 4.55
C ARG A 114 4.71 5.34 5.10
N ARG A 115 4.75 4.50 6.14
CA ARG A 115 3.55 3.99 6.80
C ARG A 115 2.72 5.10 7.45
N THR A 116 3.36 6.09 8.08
CA THR A 116 2.68 7.28 8.61
C THR A 116 1.94 8.04 7.51
N HIS A 117 2.60 8.30 6.37
CA HIS A 117 1.95 8.98 5.24
C HIS A 117 0.78 8.19 4.66
N GLN A 118 0.89 6.86 4.59
CA GLN A 118 -0.24 6.02 4.17
C GLN A 118 -1.41 6.12 5.14
N SER A 119 -1.16 6.04 6.46
CA SER A 119 -2.22 6.22 7.46
C SER A 119 -2.85 7.62 7.39
N GLU A 120 -2.07 8.68 7.19
CA GLU A 120 -2.58 10.04 6.97
C GLU A 120 -3.48 10.12 5.73
N ALA A 121 -3.08 9.47 4.63
CA ALA A 121 -3.87 9.42 3.40
C ALA A 121 -5.20 8.67 3.59
N LEU A 122 -5.20 7.56 4.34
CA LEU A 122 -6.41 6.82 4.68
C LEU A 122 -7.33 7.63 5.61
N ILE A 123 -6.78 8.33 6.60
CA ILE A 123 -7.56 9.24 7.45
C ILE A 123 -8.19 10.36 6.61
N ALA A 124 -7.46 10.92 5.64
CA ALA A 124 -7.97 11.97 4.76
C ALA A 124 -9.17 11.51 3.91
N LEU A 125 -9.28 10.21 3.58
CA LEU A 125 -10.45 9.66 2.89
C LEU A 125 -11.74 9.90 3.68
N LEU A 126 -11.69 9.84 5.02
CA LEU A 126 -12.86 10.02 5.87
C LEU A 126 -13.45 11.44 5.75
N GLY A 127 -12.64 12.43 5.40
CA GLY A 127 -13.06 13.82 5.17
C GLY A 127 -13.74 14.06 3.81
N LEU A 128 -13.67 13.11 2.86
CA LEU A 128 -14.25 13.28 1.54
C LEU A 128 -15.78 13.09 1.55
N ARG A 129 -16.47 14.03 0.90
CA ARG A 129 -17.91 13.93 0.66
C ARG A 129 -18.21 12.94 -0.46
N GLY A 130 -19.15 12.04 -0.20
CA GLY A 130 -19.61 11.04 -1.17
C GLY A 130 -18.78 9.75 -1.13
N VAL A 131 -19.47 8.61 -1.05
CA VAL A 131 -18.85 7.28 -0.96
C VAL A 131 -18.06 6.95 -2.23
N GLU A 132 -18.58 7.32 -3.40
CA GLU A 132 -17.88 7.10 -4.68
C GLU A 132 -16.50 7.79 -4.72
N ASN A 133 -16.41 9.02 -4.22
CA ASN A 133 -15.14 9.75 -4.18
C ASN A 133 -14.14 9.08 -3.23
N ARG A 134 -14.60 8.55 -2.09
CA ARG A 134 -13.75 7.77 -1.19
C ARG A 134 -13.24 6.49 -1.85
N VAL A 135 -14.12 5.76 -2.54
CA VAL A 135 -13.74 4.54 -3.27
C VAL A 135 -12.71 4.85 -4.36
N LYS A 136 -12.96 5.87 -5.21
CA LYS A 136 -12.00 6.30 -6.25
C LYS A 136 -10.65 6.65 -5.64
N ARG A 137 -10.64 7.53 -4.64
CA ARG A 137 -9.40 8.00 -4.02
C ARG A 137 -8.65 6.87 -3.32
N PHE A 138 -9.35 5.95 -2.66
CA PHE A 138 -8.73 4.76 -2.07
C PHE A 138 -8.04 3.90 -3.13
N LEU A 139 -8.72 3.61 -4.24
CA LEU A 139 -8.13 2.83 -5.34
C LEU A 139 -6.95 3.56 -6.00
N GLU A 140 -7.03 4.89 -6.14
CA GLU A 140 -5.91 5.72 -6.62
C GLU A 140 -4.69 5.61 -5.70
N LEU A 141 -4.87 5.74 -4.38
CA LEU A 141 -3.78 5.60 -3.41
C LEU A 141 -3.10 4.22 -3.52
N LEU A 142 -3.89 3.16 -3.63
CA LEU A 142 -3.34 1.81 -3.83
C LEU A 142 -2.60 1.67 -5.15
N ALA A 143 -3.05 2.36 -6.21
CA ALA A 143 -2.41 2.29 -7.52
C ALA A 143 -1.13 3.13 -7.57
N GLU A 144 -1.07 4.23 -6.82
CA GLU A 144 0.14 5.02 -6.60
C GLU A 144 1.21 4.21 -5.84
N ASP A 145 0.81 3.49 -4.78
CA ASP A 145 1.73 2.73 -3.92
C ASP A 145 2.12 1.35 -4.49
N TYR A 146 1.17 0.64 -5.07
CA TYR A 146 1.31 -0.78 -5.44
C TYR A 146 0.90 -1.09 -6.90
N GLY A 147 0.57 -0.07 -7.69
CA GLY A 147 0.18 -0.24 -9.08
C GLY A 147 1.38 -0.38 -10.01
N ASN A 148 1.23 -1.21 -11.04
CA ASN A 148 2.18 -1.35 -12.12
C ASN A 148 1.68 -0.60 -13.37
N PRO A 149 2.49 0.25 -14.01
CA PRO A 149 2.12 0.88 -15.27
C PRO A 149 1.77 -0.15 -16.35
N CYS A 150 0.70 0.13 -17.10
CA CYS A 150 0.28 -0.64 -18.26
C CYS A 150 -0.28 0.28 -19.34
N ASN A 151 -0.56 -0.26 -20.54
CA ASN A 151 -1.04 0.53 -21.68
C ASN A 151 -2.34 1.31 -21.40
N GLN A 152 -3.15 0.86 -20.45
CA GLN A 152 -4.47 1.42 -20.13
C GLN A 152 -4.48 2.30 -18.87
N GLY A 153 -3.37 2.38 -18.13
CA GLY A 153 -3.30 3.11 -16.86
C GLY A 153 -2.43 2.40 -15.83
N LEU A 154 -2.91 2.31 -14.58
CA LEU A 154 -2.23 1.58 -13.50
C LEU A 154 -2.97 0.29 -13.20
N LYS A 155 -2.27 -0.84 -13.30
CA LYS A 155 -2.77 -2.15 -12.91
C LYS A 155 -2.44 -2.41 -11.45
N LEU A 156 -3.46 -2.59 -10.63
CA LEU A 156 -3.31 -3.05 -9.25
C LEU A 156 -2.97 -4.54 -9.23
N ASP A 157 -1.79 -4.88 -8.72
CA ASP A 157 -1.33 -6.27 -8.62
C ASP A 157 -1.69 -6.94 -7.28
N LEU A 158 -2.67 -6.36 -6.59
CA LEU A 158 -3.22 -6.86 -5.34
C LEU A 158 -4.71 -7.19 -5.52
N ARG A 159 -5.17 -8.22 -4.80
CA ARG A 159 -6.56 -8.64 -4.83
C ARG A 159 -7.24 -8.14 -3.57
N LEU A 160 -8.19 -7.22 -3.75
CA LEU A 160 -9.09 -6.78 -2.68
C LEU A 160 -10.50 -7.24 -2.98
N THR A 161 -11.11 -7.82 -1.97
CA THR A 161 -12.54 -8.11 -1.93
C THR A 161 -13.32 -6.80 -1.83
N HIS A 162 -14.56 -6.80 -2.29
CA HIS A 162 -15.45 -5.66 -2.11
C HIS A 162 -15.70 -5.34 -0.62
N GLN A 163 -15.57 -6.34 0.27
CA GLN A 163 -15.69 -6.14 1.71
C GLN A 163 -14.49 -5.36 2.27
N GLU A 164 -13.26 -5.68 1.86
CA GLU A 164 -12.07 -4.96 2.30
C GLU A 164 -12.07 -3.50 1.84
N ILE A 165 -12.50 -3.24 0.59
CA ILE A 165 -12.70 -1.88 0.10
C ILE A 165 -13.78 -1.16 0.93
N ALA A 166 -14.86 -1.86 1.29
CA ALA A 166 -15.94 -1.29 2.08
C ALA A 166 -15.49 -0.92 3.50
N SER A 167 -14.72 -1.80 4.15
CA SER A 167 -14.10 -1.54 5.45
C SER A 167 -13.16 -0.34 5.39
N ALA A 168 -12.33 -0.23 4.34
CA ALA A 168 -11.37 0.87 4.17
C ALA A 168 -12.02 2.25 4.03
N VAL A 169 -13.19 2.33 3.37
CA VAL A 169 -13.88 3.60 3.08
C VAL A 169 -15.13 3.83 3.93
N SER A 170 -15.27 3.05 5.00
CA SER A 170 -16.37 3.06 5.97
C SER A 170 -17.74 3.08 5.28
N THR A 171 -18.03 2.04 4.51
CA THR A 171 -19.32 1.82 3.86
C THR A 171 -19.67 0.33 3.81
N THR A 172 -20.73 -0.04 3.09
CA THR A 172 -21.15 -1.44 2.95
C THR A 172 -20.62 -2.06 1.65
N ARG A 173 -20.39 -3.38 1.67
CA ARG A 173 -20.02 -4.16 0.48
C ARG A 173 -21.00 -3.97 -0.68
N VAL A 174 -22.29 -3.81 -0.39
CA VAL A 174 -23.33 -3.57 -1.41
C VAL A 174 -23.11 -2.23 -2.10
N THR A 175 -22.83 -1.17 -1.32
CA THR A 175 -22.52 0.16 -1.86
C THR A 175 -21.26 0.14 -2.72
N VAL A 176 -20.19 -0.51 -2.24
CA VAL A 176 -18.95 -0.67 -3.04
C VAL A 176 -19.22 -1.43 -4.33
N THR A 177 -19.97 -2.53 -4.28
CA THR A 177 -20.29 -3.34 -5.47
C THR A 177 -21.01 -2.49 -6.53
N LYS A 178 -21.98 -1.68 -6.12
CA LYS A 178 -22.68 -0.75 -7.01
C LYS A 178 -21.73 0.29 -7.62
N ILE A 179 -20.89 0.91 -6.79
CA ILE A 179 -19.93 1.92 -7.24
C ILE A 179 -18.94 1.34 -8.24
N LEU A 180 -18.31 0.19 -7.92
CA LEU A 180 -17.35 -0.45 -8.83
C LEU A 180 -17.99 -0.81 -10.19
N GLY A 181 -19.27 -1.20 -10.20
CA GLY A 181 -20.04 -1.37 -11.43
C GLY A 181 -20.17 -0.09 -12.25
N GLN A 182 -20.53 1.03 -11.61
CA GLN A 182 -20.62 2.35 -12.26
C GLN A 182 -19.26 2.85 -12.78
N LEU A 183 -18.19 2.60 -12.03
CA LEU A 183 -16.81 2.92 -12.46
C LEU A 183 -16.39 2.08 -13.66
N LYS A 184 -16.86 0.84 -13.74
CA LYS A 184 -16.64 -0.02 -14.90
C LYS A 184 -17.42 0.45 -16.13
N GLU A 185 -18.69 0.78 -15.97
CA GLU A 185 -19.56 1.29 -17.05
C GLU A 185 -19.05 2.62 -17.63
N SER A 186 -18.50 3.50 -16.78
CA SER A 186 -17.89 4.76 -17.23
C SER A 186 -16.48 4.61 -17.82
N GLY A 187 -15.89 3.40 -17.78
CA GLY A 187 -14.54 3.12 -18.27
C GLY A 187 -13.40 3.61 -17.37
N TRP A 188 -13.70 4.17 -16.20
CA TRP A 188 -12.70 4.60 -15.21
C TRP A 188 -11.98 3.40 -14.58
N LEU A 189 -12.70 2.30 -14.34
CA LEU A 189 -12.16 1.03 -13.86
C LEU A 189 -12.31 -0.05 -14.93
N GLN A 190 -11.26 -0.80 -15.19
CA GLN A 190 -11.30 -1.97 -16.05
C GLN A 190 -10.75 -3.18 -15.30
N TYR A 191 -10.96 -4.37 -15.87
CA TYR A 191 -10.37 -5.61 -15.35
C TYR A 191 -9.56 -6.25 -16.47
N ASP A 192 -8.34 -6.68 -16.17
CA ASP A 192 -7.51 -7.41 -17.12
C ASP A 192 -7.96 -8.89 -17.26
N SER A 193 -7.27 -9.64 -18.12
CA SER A 193 -7.52 -11.08 -18.33
C SER A 193 -7.43 -11.94 -17.05
N GLN A 194 -6.70 -11.46 -16.03
CA GLN A 194 -6.52 -12.13 -14.74
C GLN A 194 -7.47 -11.59 -13.65
N GLN A 195 -8.47 -10.80 -14.03
CA GLN A 195 -9.41 -10.12 -13.13
C GLN A 195 -8.73 -9.13 -12.17
N LYS A 196 -7.59 -8.57 -12.55
CA LYS A 196 -6.93 -7.50 -11.79
C LYS A 196 -7.49 -6.15 -12.20
N MET A 197 -7.69 -5.27 -11.21
CA MET A 197 -8.21 -3.93 -11.44
C MET A 197 -7.19 -3.08 -12.21
N VAL A 198 -7.65 -2.40 -13.25
CA VAL A 198 -6.89 -1.42 -14.02
C VAL A 198 -7.59 -0.08 -13.89
N ILE A 199 -6.94 0.87 -13.24
CA ILE A 199 -7.44 2.23 -13.09
C ILE A 199 -6.99 3.01 -14.31
N SER A 200 -7.96 3.46 -15.09
CA SER A 200 -7.72 4.31 -16.26
C SER A 200 -7.21 5.66 -15.77
N LEU A 201 -5.89 5.87 -15.86
CA LEU A 201 -5.33 7.20 -15.67
C LEU A 201 -5.74 8.05 -16.87
N LEU A 202 -6.65 9.00 -16.66
CA LEU A 202 -6.67 10.20 -17.49
C LEU A 202 -5.27 10.86 -17.39
N PRO A 203 -4.75 11.47 -18.47
CA PRO A 203 -3.32 11.72 -18.62
C PRO A 203 -2.75 12.58 -17.49
N LYS A 204 -1.49 12.30 -17.15
CA LYS A 204 -0.62 13.12 -16.32
C LYS A 204 -0.85 14.61 -16.60
N ARG A 205 -1.05 15.39 -15.53
CA ARG A 205 -1.09 16.85 -15.52
C ARG A 205 0.03 17.41 -16.41
N ASN A 206 -0.34 17.98 -17.57
CA ASN A 206 0.60 18.48 -18.57
C ASN A 206 1.53 19.55 -17.97
N ASN A 207 2.81 19.41 -18.30
CA ASN A 207 3.82 20.45 -18.20
C ASN A 207 3.41 21.67 -19.05
N HIS A 208 2.73 22.65 -18.45
CA HIS A 208 2.61 24.00 -19.00
C HIS A 208 3.62 24.95 -18.34
N GLN A 209 4.91 24.63 -18.44
CA GLN A 209 5.99 25.61 -18.27
C GLN A 209 7.19 25.15 -19.10
N GLN A 210 7.19 25.48 -20.40
CA GLN A 210 8.37 25.73 -21.25
C GLN A 210 7.92 25.70 -22.71
N GLN A 211 7.28 26.77 -23.17
CA GLN A 211 7.30 27.25 -24.56
C GLN A 211 6.43 28.52 -24.65
N ASN A 212 6.77 29.54 -23.88
CA ASN A 212 6.52 30.93 -24.29
C ASN A 212 7.39 31.87 -23.45
N ASN A 213 8.60 32.11 -23.92
CA ASN A 213 9.33 33.38 -23.80
C ASN A 213 10.61 33.29 -24.64
N GLY A 214 10.42 33.19 -25.96
CA GLY A 214 11.35 33.85 -26.88
C GLY A 214 10.88 35.29 -27.06
N LEU A 215 11.83 36.19 -27.30
CA LEU A 215 11.70 37.64 -27.52
C LEU A 215 11.70 38.51 -26.25
N ILE A 216 12.89 38.95 -25.82
CA ILE A 216 13.36 40.35 -25.90
C ILE A 216 14.89 40.33 -25.67
N GLN A 217 15.66 40.31 -26.75
CA GLN A 217 16.97 40.98 -26.85
C GLN A 217 17.18 41.32 -28.33
N ALA A 218 17.12 42.61 -28.67
CA ALA A 218 17.87 43.26 -29.76
C ALA A 218 17.36 44.70 -29.97
N LYS A 219 17.88 45.65 -29.19
CA LYS A 219 18.48 46.91 -29.66
C LYS A 219 19.06 47.70 -28.49
#